data_AF-B5I9L0-F1
#
_entry.id   AF-B5I9L0-F1
#
_cell.length_a   1.000
_cell.length_b   1.000
_cell.length_c   1.000
_cell.angle_alpha   90.00
_cell.angle_beta   90.00
_cell.angle_gamma   90.00
#
_symmetry.space_group_name_H-M   'P 1'
#
loop_
_entity.id
_entity.type
_entity.pdbx_description
1 polymer ?
#
loop_
_entity_poly.entity_id
_entity_poly.type
_entity_poly.pdbx_seq_one_letter_code
_entity_poly.pdbx_strand_id
1 'polypeptide(L)'
;MVVGIILAGGYGKRLKPITDYVPKPLVEIKEGYTILDKQILDLKYAGVDEVYLLVGYLWEKIKERYGDMWNGVKVNYLVEDEPRGTLWALRNAFSKLEEDAVVRNGDVVADFNIREMLERARKNENALLTIAGTRMRSPYGIIDFKDDLILSFREKPVLDYYINAGIYYIKKETYEYFNREFTDKAVERTVFPLLAEMRKAYIFREDNVFWQSVDSLKDLERVREEYKNREDKPWGYEKMIILTDKYMVKELYIKKGYETSMHYHPRKDETMHIMYGQGYIEVEGEKNVVRKNDVFRIPPNKKHRIVAVENMLLYEYSTPHPDDTVRLKDPYGR
;
A
#
# COMPACT_ATOMS: atom_id res chain seq x y z
N MET A 1 -13.12 -16.98 0.49
CA MET A 1 -12.06 -16.52 -0.44
C MET A 1 -12.25 -15.02 -0.66
N VAL A 2 -11.21 -14.25 -0.94
CA VAL A 2 -11.31 -12.81 -1.25
C VAL A 2 -10.54 -12.56 -2.53
N VAL A 3 -11.17 -11.88 -3.49
CA VAL A 3 -10.54 -11.49 -4.75
C VAL A 3 -10.06 -10.05 -4.70
N GLY A 4 -9.02 -9.73 -5.47
CA GLY A 4 -8.55 -8.37 -5.66
C GLY A 4 -9.24 -7.70 -6.84
N ILE A 5 -9.52 -6.40 -6.74
CA ILE A 5 -10.02 -5.59 -7.85
C ILE A 5 -9.18 -4.31 -7.93
N ILE A 6 -8.74 -3.94 -9.13
CA ILE A 6 -8.01 -2.69 -9.36
C ILE A 6 -8.73 -1.89 -10.45
N LEU A 7 -9.13 -0.66 -10.12
CA LEU A 7 -9.76 0.29 -11.03
C LEU A 7 -8.72 0.93 -11.96
N ALA A 8 -8.60 0.43 -13.19
CA ALA A 8 -7.51 0.71 -14.13
C ALA A 8 -7.98 1.29 -15.49
N GLY A 9 -9.26 1.64 -15.66
CA GLY A 9 -9.85 2.02 -16.95
C GLY A 9 -9.76 3.51 -17.33
N GLY A 10 -9.27 4.37 -16.44
CA GLY A 10 -9.26 5.82 -16.66
C GLY A 10 -8.19 6.28 -17.68
N TYR A 11 -8.51 7.32 -18.46
CA TYR A 11 -7.60 7.92 -19.46
C TYR A 11 -6.32 8.56 -18.87
N GLY A 12 -6.27 8.83 -17.56
CA GLY A 12 -5.10 9.49 -16.95
C GLY A 12 -4.80 10.90 -17.49
N LYS A 13 -5.80 11.63 -17.99
CA LYS A 13 -5.65 12.90 -18.76
C LYS A 13 -4.67 13.94 -18.17
N ARG A 14 -4.55 14.00 -16.84
CA ARG A 14 -3.68 14.95 -16.13
C ARG A 14 -2.19 14.59 -16.11
N LEU A 15 -1.83 13.39 -16.58
CA LEU A 15 -0.46 12.89 -16.71
C LEU A 15 0.04 12.90 -18.16
N LYS A 16 -0.68 13.54 -19.08
CA LYS A 16 -0.19 13.76 -20.44
C LYS A 16 1.12 14.57 -20.41
N PRO A 17 2.08 14.28 -21.31
CA PRO A 17 1.97 13.38 -22.46
C PRO A 17 2.29 11.89 -22.16
N ILE A 18 2.70 11.53 -20.94
CA ILE A 18 3.06 10.14 -20.59
C ILE A 18 1.90 9.19 -20.92
N THR A 19 0.69 9.59 -20.51
CA THR A 19 -0.52 8.79 -20.71
C THR A 19 -1.09 8.83 -22.12
N ASP A 20 -0.42 9.46 -23.10
CA ASP A 20 -0.79 9.28 -24.51
C ASP A 20 -0.30 7.93 -25.07
N TYR A 21 0.71 7.33 -24.42
CA TYR A 21 1.34 6.09 -24.89
C TYR A 21 1.35 4.98 -23.84
N VAL A 22 1.23 5.31 -22.56
CA VAL A 22 1.30 4.36 -21.45
C VAL A 22 0.06 4.51 -20.57
N PRO A 23 -0.78 3.47 -20.38
CA PRO A 23 -1.92 3.59 -19.46
C PRO A 23 -1.41 3.91 -18.05
N LYS A 24 -2.13 4.77 -17.32
CA LYS A 24 -1.72 5.27 -15.98
C LYS A 24 -1.21 4.16 -15.03
N PRO A 25 -1.85 2.98 -14.92
CA PRO A 25 -1.35 1.89 -14.07
C PRO A 25 0.06 1.38 -14.44
N LEU A 26 0.48 1.51 -15.70
CA LEU A 26 1.82 1.14 -16.18
C LEU A 26 2.86 2.25 -16.06
N VAL A 27 2.51 3.40 -15.48
CA VAL A 27 3.50 4.45 -15.23
C VAL A 27 4.52 3.96 -14.21
N GLU A 28 5.80 4.08 -14.55
CA GLU A 28 6.92 3.68 -13.70
C GLU A 28 7.14 4.66 -12.54
N ILE A 29 7.17 4.10 -11.34
CA ILE A 29 7.50 4.79 -10.08
C ILE A 29 8.98 4.61 -9.71
N LYS A 30 9.63 3.59 -10.27
CA LYS A 30 11.08 3.46 -10.44
C LYS A 30 11.33 2.56 -11.65
N GLU A 31 12.58 2.47 -12.10
CA GLU A 31 12.95 1.69 -13.30
C GLU A 31 12.37 0.26 -13.24
N GLY A 32 11.60 -0.11 -14.28
CA GLY A 32 10.99 -1.43 -14.43
C GLY A 32 9.86 -1.77 -13.45
N TYR A 33 9.49 -0.84 -12.55
CA TYR A 33 8.50 -1.04 -11.50
C TYR A 33 7.40 0.03 -11.57
N THR A 34 6.18 -0.43 -11.87
CA THR A 34 5.01 0.40 -12.14
C THR A 34 4.10 0.54 -10.93
N ILE A 35 3.14 1.48 -11.00
CA ILE A 35 2.05 1.59 -10.02
C ILE A 35 1.34 0.23 -9.86
N LEU A 36 1.02 -0.43 -10.98
CA LEU A 36 0.28 -1.69 -10.96
C LEU A 36 1.10 -2.87 -10.43
N ASP A 37 2.43 -2.88 -10.63
CA ASP A 37 3.31 -3.88 -10.01
C ASP A 37 3.21 -3.83 -8.48
N LYS A 38 3.31 -2.61 -7.90
CA LYS A 38 3.11 -2.39 -6.46
C LYS A 38 1.75 -2.88 -6.00
N GLN A 39 0.69 -2.53 -6.73
CA GLN A 39 -0.67 -2.86 -6.33
C GLN A 39 -0.94 -4.36 -6.33
N ILE A 40 -0.49 -5.09 -7.35
CA ILE A 40 -0.66 -6.55 -7.43
C ILE A 40 0.19 -7.25 -6.35
N LEU A 41 1.44 -6.80 -6.12
CA LEU A 41 2.28 -7.38 -5.07
C LEU A 41 1.74 -7.14 -3.66
N ASP A 42 1.21 -5.95 -3.37
CA ASP A 42 0.54 -5.68 -2.09
C ASP A 42 -0.63 -6.65 -1.84
N LEU A 43 -1.43 -6.94 -2.88
CA LEU A 43 -2.54 -7.89 -2.80
C LEU A 43 -2.03 -9.32 -2.60
N LYS A 44 -1.02 -9.74 -3.37
CA LYS A 44 -0.35 -11.03 -3.22
C LYS A 44 0.10 -11.25 -1.78
N TYR A 45 0.83 -10.30 -1.22
CA TYR A 45 1.36 -10.40 0.14
C TYR A 45 0.32 -10.21 1.24
N ALA A 46 -0.90 -9.79 0.87
CA ALA A 46 -2.07 -9.86 1.73
C ALA A 46 -2.82 -11.21 1.66
N GLY A 47 -2.35 -12.14 0.83
CA GLY A 47 -2.96 -13.46 0.64
C GLY A 47 -4.06 -13.48 -0.43
N VAL A 48 -4.06 -12.53 -1.36
CA VAL A 48 -4.96 -12.51 -2.53
C VAL A 48 -4.20 -13.07 -3.74
N ASP A 49 -4.68 -14.19 -4.29
CA ASP A 49 -4.07 -14.92 -5.39
C ASP A 49 -4.78 -14.71 -6.74
N GLU A 50 -5.95 -14.07 -6.75
CA GLU A 50 -6.70 -13.71 -7.96
C GLU A 50 -7.09 -12.22 -7.96
N VAL A 51 -6.78 -11.53 -9.05
CA VAL A 51 -7.04 -10.10 -9.23
C VAL A 51 -7.80 -9.84 -10.53
N TYR A 52 -8.81 -8.98 -10.47
CA TYR A 52 -9.56 -8.46 -11.60
C TYR A 52 -9.15 -7.01 -11.87
N LEU A 53 -8.60 -6.77 -13.05
CA LEU A 53 -8.26 -5.43 -13.53
C LEU A 53 -9.45 -4.89 -14.32
N LEU A 54 -10.07 -3.82 -13.81
CA LEU A 54 -11.15 -3.09 -14.49
C LEU A 54 -10.49 -2.10 -15.46
N VAL A 55 -10.31 -2.52 -16.71
CA VAL A 55 -9.43 -1.85 -17.68
C VAL A 55 -10.25 -1.22 -18.82
N GLY A 56 -9.64 -0.30 -19.54
CA GLY A 56 -10.29 0.41 -20.65
C GLY A 56 -9.24 0.97 -21.59
N TYR A 57 -8.95 2.26 -21.49
CA TYR A 57 -7.93 2.90 -22.34
C TYR A 57 -6.57 2.18 -22.31
N LEU A 58 -6.08 1.77 -23.51
CA LEU A 58 -4.82 1.03 -23.71
C LEU A 58 -4.69 -0.26 -22.89
N TRP A 59 -5.81 -0.95 -22.63
CA TRP A 59 -5.82 -2.17 -21.82
C TRP A 59 -4.95 -3.29 -22.40
N GLU A 60 -4.75 -3.33 -23.71
CA GLU A 60 -3.94 -4.33 -24.40
C GLU A 60 -2.49 -4.32 -23.89
N LYS A 61 -1.95 -3.13 -23.58
CA LYS A 61 -0.60 -2.99 -23.01
C LYS A 61 -0.51 -3.55 -21.60
N ILE A 62 -1.59 -3.43 -20.82
CA ILE A 62 -1.68 -4.04 -19.49
C ILE A 62 -1.68 -5.56 -19.65
N LYS A 63 -2.51 -6.08 -20.58
CA LYS A 63 -2.58 -7.51 -20.87
C LYS A 63 -1.25 -8.09 -21.35
N GLU A 64 -0.54 -7.37 -22.20
CA GLU A 64 0.78 -7.75 -22.72
C GLU A 64 1.82 -7.93 -21.60
N ARG A 65 1.84 -7.02 -20.61
CA ARG A 65 2.79 -7.09 -19.48
C ARG A 65 2.47 -8.22 -18.49
N TYR A 66 1.20 -8.40 -18.15
CA TYR A 66 0.80 -9.26 -17.02
C TYR A 66 0.26 -10.63 -17.43
N GLY A 67 -0.15 -10.84 -18.68
CA GLY A 67 -0.69 -12.13 -19.15
C GLY A 67 -1.93 -12.56 -18.36
N ASP A 68 -2.14 -13.86 -18.17
CA ASP A 68 -3.20 -14.41 -17.29
C ASP A 68 -2.67 -14.76 -15.88
N MET A 69 -1.35 -14.72 -15.70
CA MET A 69 -0.66 -15.11 -14.47
C MET A 69 0.61 -14.27 -14.34
N TRP A 70 0.76 -13.55 -13.24
CA TRP A 70 1.95 -12.73 -12.97
C TRP A 70 2.38 -12.83 -11.52
N ASN A 71 3.66 -13.14 -11.27
CA ASN A 71 4.19 -13.35 -9.92
C ASN A 71 3.39 -14.37 -9.07
N GLY A 72 2.75 -15.35 -9.70
CA GLY A 72 1.91 -16.36 -9.02
C GLY A 72 0.51 -15.86 -8.65
N VAL A 73 0.08 -14.70 -9.17
CA VAL A 73 -1.28 -14.16 -9.05
C VAL A 73 -2.00 -14.34 -10.38
N LYS A 74 -3.20 -14.90 -10.36
CA LYS A 74 -4.08 -14.98 -11.53
C LYS A 74 -4.63 -13.59 -11.85
N VAL A 75 -4.53 -13.17 -13.11
CA VAL A 75 -4.92 -11.83 -13.55
C VAL A 75 -6.05 -11.94 -14.56
N ASN A 76 -7.22 -11.39 -14.20
CA ASN A 76 -8.40 -11.30 -15.04
C ASN A 76 -8.60 -9.86 -15.50
N TYR A 77 -9.25 -9.67 -16.65
CA TYR A 77 -9.43 -8.37 -17.28
C TYR A 77 -10.91 -8.17 -17.58
N LEU A 78 -11.50 -7.12 -17.01
CA LEU A 78 -12.85 -6.67 -17.35
C LEU A 78 -12.70 -5.38 -18.13
N VAL A 79 -12.81 -5.51 -19.45
CA VAL A 79 -12.62 -4.42 -20.40
C VAL A 79 -13.91 -3.62 -20.53
N GLU A 80 -13.80 -2.29 -20.41
CA GLU A 80 -14.85 -1.33 -20.73
C GLU A 80 -14.49 -0.59 -22.02
N ASP A 81 -15.44 -0.48 -22.95
CA ASP A 81 -15.24 0.29 -24.18
C ASP A 81 -15.06 1.78 -23.89
N GLU A 82 -15.78 2.29 -22.88
CA GLU A 82 -15.73 3.68 -22.43
C GLU A 82 -15.82 3.77 -20.89
N PRO A 83 -15.15 4.75 -20.26
CA PRO A 83 -15.19 4.90 -18.81
C PRO A 83 -16.57 5.39 -18.35
N ARG A 84 -17.38 4.47 -17.83
CA ARG A 84 -18.74 4.75 -17.31
C ARG A 84 -18.77 5.14 -15.83
N GLY A 85 -17.59 5.26 -15.21
CA GLY A 85 -17.41 5.63 -13.81
C GLY A 85 -17.30 4.43 -12.87
N THR A 86 -16.79 4.69 -11.66
CA THR A 86 -16.44 3.63 -10.70
C THR A 86 -17.64 2.80 -10.26
N LEU A 87 -18.84 3.39 -10.20
CA LEU A 87 -20.07 2.68 -9.88
C LEU A 87 -20.38 1.60 -10.92
N TRP A 88 -20.33 1.94 -12.21
CA TRP A 88 -20.61 1.00 -13.29
C TRP A 88 -19.55 -0.11 -13.36
N ALA A 89 -18.28 0.28 -13.24
CA ALA A 89 -17.16 -0.67 -13.28
C ALA A 89 -17.26 -1.73 -12.20
N LEU A 90 -17.55 -1.31 -10.96
CA LEU A 90 -17.74 -2.22 -9.84
C LEU A 90 -19.04 -3.02 -9.95
N ARG A 91 -20.14 -2.42 -10.42
CA ARG A 91 -21.39 -3.15 -10.70
C ARG A 91 -21.16 -4.31 -11.68
N ASN A 92 -20.47 -4.06 -12.79
CA ASN A 92 -20.15 -5.07 -13.81
C ASN A 92 -19.19 -6.16 -13.29
N ALA A 93 -18.27 -5.80 -12.39
CA ALA A 93 -17.42 -6.77 -11.72
C ALA A 93 -18.24 -7.67 -10.79
N PHE A 94 -19.04 -7.06 -9.93
CA PHE A 94 -19.82 -7.76 -8.91
C PHE A 94 -20.94 -8.63 -9.47
N SER A 95 -21.43 -8.37 -10.69
CA SER A 95 -22.36 -9.30 -11.37
C SER A 95 -21.72 -10.63 -11.78
N LYS A 96 -20.38 -10.77 -11.67
CA LYS A 96 -19.60 -11.94 -12.08
C LYS A 96 -18.83 -12.59 -10.93
N LEU A 97 -18.95 -12.06 -9.72
CA LEU A 97 -18.19 -12.47 -8.53
C LEU A 97 -19.13 -12.99 -7.45
N GLU A 98 -18.68 -14.00 -6.71
CA GLU A 98 -19.42 -14.58 -5.58
C GLU A 98 -18.67 -14.41 -4.24
N GLU A 99 -17.45 -13.93 -4.30
CA GLU A 99 -16.54 -13.70 -3.18
C GLU A 99 -16.58 -12.24 -2.72
N ASP A 100 -16.15 -12.01 -1.48
CA ASP A 100 -15.79 -10.67 -1.01
C ASP A 100 -14.62 -10.10 -1.81
N ALA A 101 -14.55 -8.79 -1.96
CA ALA A 101 -13.54 -8.11 -2.77
C ALA A 101 -12.71 -7.11 -1.95
N VAL A 102 -11.41 -7.07 -2.22
CA VAL A 102 -10.56 -5.93 -1.87
C VAL A 102 -10.32 -5.07 -3.12
N VAL A 103 -10.81 -3.85 -3.09
CA VAL A 103 -10.82 -2.94 -4.23
C VAL A 103 -9.77 -1.84 -4.02
N ARG A 104 -9.02 -1.50 -5.07
CA ARG A 104 -8.08 -0.37 -5.08
C ARG A 104 -8.35 0.58 -6.24
N ASN A 105 -8.21 1.87 -5.98
CA ASN A 105 -8.07 2.87 -7.03
C ASN A 105 -6.71 2.69 -7.71
N GLY A 106 -6.68 2.53 -9.05
CA GLY A 106 -5.47 2.21 -9.82
C GLY A 106 -4.43 3.33 -9.90
N ASP A 107 -4.69 4.46 -9.27
CA ASP A 107 -3.79 5.61 -9.20
C ASP A 107 -3.21 5.89 -7.82
N VAL A 108 -3.56 5.08 -6.83
CA VAL A 108 -3.04 5.24 -5.47
C VAL A 108 -1.81 4.35 -5.26
N VAL A 109 -0.70 4.97 -4.87
CA VAL A 109 0.49 4.30 -4.33
C VAL A 109 0.48 4.49 -2.81
N ALA A 110 0.44 3.38 -2.08
CA ALA A 110 0.34 3.41 -0.62
C ALA A 110 0.86 2.15 0.06
N ASP A 111 1.22 2.28 1.34
CA ASP A 111 1.84 1.23 2.16
C ASP A 111 0.93 0.61 3.24
N PHE A 112 -0.38 0.69 3.03
CA PHE A 112 -1.37 0.10 3.93
C PHE A 112 -1.13 -1.40 4.19
N ASN A 113 -1.40 -1.82 5.42
CA ASN A 113 -1.44 -3.21 5.82
C ASN A 113 -2.75 -3.87 5.39
N ILE A 114 -2.86 -4.21 4.10
CA ILE A 114 -4.06 -4.83 3.52
C ILE A 114 -4.43 -6.12 4.24
N ARG A 115 -3.46 -6.96 4.64
CA ARG A 115 -3.74 -8.19 5.38
C ARG A 115 -4.46 -7.93 6.69
N GLU A 116 -3.98 -6.97 7.48
CA GLU A 116 -4.64 -6.61 8.73
C GLU A 116 -6.03 -6.00 8.47
N MET A 117 -6.19 -5.20 7.41
CA MET A 117 -7.50 -4.70 7.01
C MET A 117 -8.48 -5.86 6.73
N LEU A 118 -8.06 -6.86 5.95
CA LEU A 118 -8.88 -8.05 5.64
C LEU A 118 -9.24 -8.82 6.90
N GLU A 119 -8.26 -9.08 7.78
CA GLU A 119 -8.49 -9.81 9.03
C GLU A 119 -9.49 -9.10 9.95
N ARG A 120 -9.36 -7.78 10.10
CA ARG A 120 -10.27 -6.99 10.94
C ARG A 120 -11.66 -6.88 10.31
N ALA A 121 -11.74 -6.65 9.00
CA ALA A 121 -13.01 -6.50 8.30
C ALA A 121 -13.83 -7.79 8.31
N ARG A 122 -13.19 -8.95 8.11
CA ARG A 122 -13.85 -10.27 8.20
C ARG A 122 -14.41 -10.57 9.58
N LYS A 123 -13.73 -10.15 10.65
CA LYS A 123 -14.19 -10.31 12.03
C LYS A 123 -15.38 -9.40 12.39
N ASN A 124 -15.64 -8.37 11.61
CA ASN A 124 -16.74 -7.45 11.85
C ASN A 124 -17.96 -7.86 11.02
N GLU A 125 -18.89 -8.61 11.63
CA GLU A 125 -20.10 -9.09 10.96
C GLU A 125 -21.02 -7.94 10.51
N ASN A 126 -21.03 -6.81 11.23
CA ASN A 126 -21.90 -5.67 10.90
C ASN A 126 -21.35 -4.81 9.75
N ALA A 127 -20.04 -4.84 9.48
CA ALA A 127 -19.43 -4.10 8.38
C ALA A 127 -19.74 -4.77 7.03
N LEU A 128 -20.39 -4.04 6.11
CA LEU A 128 -20.51 -4.42 4.70
C LEU A 128 -19.39 -3.80 3.86
N LEU A 129 -18.96 -2.60 4.25
CA LEU A 129 -17.87 -1.85 3.64
C LEU A 129 -16.85 -1.47 4.71
N THR A 130 -15.57 -1.71 4.46
CA THR A 130 -14.46 -1.11 5.23
C THR A 130 -13.62 -0.25 4.30
N ILE A 131 -13.46 1.02 4.63
CA ILE A 131 -12.65 1.99 3.87
C ILE A 131 -11.32 2.18 4.60
N ALA A 132 -10.20 2.04 3.90
CA ALA A 132 -8.91 2.45 4.42
C ALA A 132 -8.86 3.99 4.52
N GLY A 133 -8.46 4.50 5.68
CA GLY A 133 -8.35 5.92 5.94
C GLY A 133 -6.97 6.30 6.47
N THR A 134 -6.43 7.40 5.95
CA THR A 134 -5.20 8.04 6.46
C THR A 134 -5.47 9.50 6.79
N ARG A 135 -4.63 10.11 7.64
CA ARG A 135 -4.77 11.51 8.00
C ARG A 135 -4.45 12.42 6.81
N MET A 136 -5.28 13.44 6.64
CA MET A 136 -5.06 14.47 5.64
C MET A 136 -3.82 15.28 6.00
N ARG A 137 -2.84 15.32 5.09
CA ARG A 137 -1.85 16.40 5.09
C ARG A 137 -2.45 17.56 4.33
N SER A 138 -2.53 18.73 4.98
CA SER A 138 -3.02 19.92 4.30
C SER A 138 -2.15 20.23 3.07
N PRO A 139 -2.74 20.48 1.89
CA PRO A 139 -1.97 20.97 0.74
C PRO A 139 -1.50 22.43 0.94
N TYR A 140 -2.07 23.13 1.92
CA TYR A 140 -1.84 24.54 2.23
C TYR A 140 -1.29 24.75 3.65
N GLY A 141 -0.66 25.90 3.90
CA GLY A 141 -0.41 26.39 5.24
C GLY A 141 -1.72 26.71 5.98
N ILE A 142 -1.75 26.43 7.29
CA ILE A 142 -2.88 26.72 8.17
C ILE A 142 -2.50 27.82 9.13
N ILE A 143 -3.36 28.83 9.22
CA ILE A 143 -3.18 30.00 10.07
C ILE A 143 -4.25 29.96 11.15
N ASP A 144 -3.83 29.95 12.41
CA ASP A 144 -4.73 30.26 13.53
C ASP A 144 -4.61 31.76 13.79
N PHE A 145 -5.74 32.47 13.86
CA PHE A 145 -5.75 33.93 14.05
C PHE A 145 -6.87 34.37 15.01
N LYS A 146 -6.72 35.56 15.57
CA LYS A 146 -7.75 36.26 16.34
C LYS A 146 -7.79 37.71 15.89
N ASP A 147 -8.96 38.17 15.46
CA ASP A 147 -9.13 39.47 14.79
C ASP A 147 -8.15 39.57 13.61
N ASP A 148 -7.19 40.50 13.65
CA ASP A 148 -6.15 40.64 12.62
C ASP A 148 -4.77 40.07 13.04
N LEU A 149 -4.68 39.44 14.22
CA LEU A 149 -3.42 38.88 14.76
C LEU A 149 -3.28 37.39 14.43
N ILE A 150 -2.19 37.02 13.76
CA ILE A 150 -1.80 35.62 13.55
C ILE A 150 -1.23 35.05 14.87
N LEU A 151 -1.82 33.97 15.36
CA LEU A 151 -1.39 33.23 16.56
C LEU A 151 -0.45 32.08 16.22
N SER A 152 -0.68 31.40 15.09
CA SER A 152 0.16 30.31 14.63
C SER A 152 0.14 30.17 13.11
N PHE A 153 1.26 29.75 12.53
CA PHE A 153 1.38 29.39 11.12
C PHE A 153 2.00 27.99 11.03
N ARG A 154 1.26 27.03 10.47
CA ARG A 154 1.71 25.65 10.28
C ARG A 154 1.73 25.35 8.79
N GLU A 155 2.91 25.13 8.22
CA GLU A 155 3.04 24.75 6.80
C GLU A 155 2.71 23.26 6.60
N LYS A 156 1.72 22.96 5.76
CA LYS A 156 1.28 21.60 5.39
C LYS A 156 1.21 20.61 6.57
N PRO A 157 0.54 20.98 7.69
CA PRO A 157 0.42 20.11 8.85
C PRO A 157 -0.40 18.87 8.51
N VAL A 158 -0.20 17.82 9.30
CA VAL A 158 -1.13 16.69 9.35
C VAL A 158 -2.33 17.11 10.19
N LEU A 159 -3.53 16.97 9.64
CA LEU A 159 -4.79 17.35 10.27
C LEU A 159 -5.47 16.17 10.95
N ASP A 160 -6.37 16.45 11.89
CA ASP A 160 -7.24 15.46 12.52
C ASP A 160 -8.49 15.15 11.66
N TYR A 161 -8.28 15.06 10.35
CA TYR A 161 -9.28 14.62 9.38
C TYR A 161 -8.75 13.38 8.66
N TYR A 162 -9.57 12.33 8.58
CA TYR A 162 -9.26 11.16 7.78
C TYR A 162 -9.83 11.33 6.37
N ILE A 163 -9.03 10.97 5.38
CA ILE A 163 -9.44 10.94 3.97
C ILE A 163 -9.56 9.50 3.50
N ASN A 164 -10.43 9.30 2.51
CA ASN A 164 -10.53 8.04 1.79
C ASN A 164 -9.19 7.73 1.09
N ALA A 165 -8.57 6.61 1.45
CA ALA A 165 -7.29 6.21 0.91
C ALA A 165 -7.39 5.43 -0.43
N GLY A 166 -8.59 5.23 -0.98
CA GLY A 166 -8.77 4.52 -2.25
C GLY A 166 -8.53 3.02 -2.16
N ILE A 167 -8.66 2.44 -0.96
CA ILE A 167 -8.58 0.99 -0.70
C ILE A 167 -9.80 0.59 0.11
N TYR A 168 -10.50 -0.45 -0.33
CA TYR A 168 -11.78 -0.85 0.22
C TYR A 168 -11.84 -2.36 0.41
N TYR A 169 -12.45 -2.82 1.50
CA TYR A 169 -12.97 -4.18 1.61
C TYR A 169 -14.48 -4.14 1.48
N ILE A 170 -15.01 -4.85 0.49
CA ILE A 170 -16.43 -4.88 0.15
C ILE A 170 -16.90 -6.31 0.27
N LYS A 171 -17.84 -6.55 1.18
CA LYS A 171 -18.47 -7.87 1.28
C LYS A 171 -19.44 -8.11 0.13
N LYS A 172 -19.59 -9.35 -0.29
CA LYS A 172 -20.50 -9.74 -1.39
C LYS A 172 -21.96 -9.35 -1.14
N GLU A 173 -22.40 -9.30 0.12
CA GLU A 173 -23.74 -8.83 0.49
C GLU A 173 -23.96 -7.36 0.12
N THR A 174 -22.89 -6.61 -0.14
CA THR A 174 -22.95 -5.22 -0.61
C THR A 174 -23.34 -5.12 -2.10
N TYR A 175 -23.21 -6.19 -2.88
CA TYR A 175 -23.35 -6.13 -4.34
C TYR A 175 -24.76 -5.69 -4.79
N GLU A 176 -25.79 -6.03 -4.03
CA GLU A 176 -27.16 -5.58 -4.31
C GLU A 176 -27.30 -4.04 -4.28
N TYR A 177 -26.52 -3.34 -3.45
CA TYR A 177 -26.58 -1.88 -3.34
C TYR A 177 -25.99 -1.20 -4.57
N PHE A 178 -25.05 -1.86 -5.26
CA PHE A 178 -24.48 -1.35 -6.52
C PHE A 178 -25.49 -1.38 -7.67
N ASN A 179 -26.52 -2.23 -7.59
CA ASN A 179 -27.59 -2.33 -8.60
C ASN A 179 -28.68 -1.27 -8.47
N ARG A 180 -28.66 -0.46 -7.41
CA ARG A 180 -29.61 0.65 -7.24
C ARG A 180 -29.39 1.72 -8.30
N GLU A 181 -30.46 2.46 -8.60
CA GLU A 181 -30.39 3.62 -9.49
C GLU A 181 -29.79 4.82 -8.75
N PHE A 182 -28.75 5.40 -9.35
CA PHE A 182 -28.08 6.59 -8.85
C PHE A 182 -27.86 7.57 -10.00
N THR A 183 -27.95 8.86 -9.71
CA THR A 183 -27.68 9.91 -10.70
C THR A 183 -26.18 10.12 -10.94
N ASP A 184 -25.35 9.81 -9.95
CA ASP A 184 -23.90 9.96 -10.02
C ASP A 184 -23.22 8.64 -10.43
N LYS A 185 -22.04 8.75 -11.04
CA LYS A 185 -21.23 7.63 -11.54
C LYS A 185 -20.13 7.20 -10.58
N ALA A 186 -19.88 7.97 -9.51
CA ALA A 186 -18.85 7.71 -8.52
C ALA A 186 -19.41 6.99 -7.28
N VAL A 187 -18.76 5.91 -6.84
CA VAL A 187 -19.15 5.17 -5.61
C VAL A 187 -19.09 6.04 -4.35
N GLU A 188 -18.17 7.00 -4.32
CA GLU A 188 -17.97 7.95 -3.23
C GLU A 188 -19.14 8.92 -3.05
N ARG A 189 -19.98 9.07 -4.08
CA ARG A 189 -21.18 9.92 -4.06
C ARG A 189 -22.49 9.12 -4.17
N THR A 190 -22.41 7.79 -4.08
CA THR A 190 -23.55 6.89 -4.25
C THR A 190 -23.60 5.82 -3.16
N VAL A 191 -22.97 4.67 -3.39
CA VAL A 191 -23.05 3.49 -2.52
C VAL A 191 -22.37 3.73 -1.17
N PHE A 192 -21.23 4.44 -1.13
CA PHE A 192 -20.49 4.62 0.12
C PHE A 192 -21.24 5.51 1.13
N PRO A 193 -21.77 6.70 0.76
CA PRO A 193 -22.62 7.48 1.65
C PRO A 193 -23.85 6.70 2.12
N LEU A 194 -24.52 5.96 1.22
CA LEU A 194 -25.67 5.14 1.57
C LEU A 194 -25.33 4.10 2.66
N LEU A 195 -24.23 3.36 2.51
CA LEU A 195 -23.82 2.36 3.50
C LEU A 195 -23.37 3.01 4.82
N ALA A 196 -22.83 4.22 4.77
CA ALA A 196 -22.49 5.00 5.96
C ALA A 196 -23.76 5.41 6.73
N GLU A 197 -24.78 5.93 6.03
CA GLU A 197 -26.09 6.28 6.62
C GLU A 197 -26.76 5.05 7.26
N MET A 198 -26.65 3.90 6.60
CA MET A 198 -27.14 2.61 7.12
C MET A 198 -26.32 2.05 8.29
N ARG A 199 -25.23 2.73 8.70
CA ARG A 199 -24.28 2.27 9.73
C ARG A 199 -23.64 0.91 9.40
N LYS A 200 -23.37 0.68 8.12
CA LYS A 200 -22.73 -0.53 7.56
C LYS A 200 -21.34 -0.27 6.98
N ALA A 201 -20.91 1.00 6.87
CA ALA A 201 -19.56 1.37 6.48
C ALA A 201 -18.67 1.64 7.70
N TYR A 202 -17.47 1.07 7.69
CA TYR A 202 -16.46 1.18 8.75
C TYR A 202 -15.14 1.70 8.19
N ILE A 203 -14.25 2.16 9.07
CA ILE A 203 -12.93 2.66 8.71
C ILE A 203 -11.82 1.75 9.24
N PHE A 204 -10.85 1.44 8.39
CA PHE A 204 -9.55 0.89 8.79
C PHE A 204 -8.54 2.04 8.79
N ARG A 205 -8.09 2.45 9.99
CA ARG A 205 -7.21 3.62 10.15
C ARG A 205 -5.76 3.16 10.21
N GLU A 206 -4.91 3.81 9.41
CA GLU A 206 -3.47 3.63 9.48
C GLU A 206 -2.78 4.99 9.35
N ASP A 207 -2.07 5.36 10.42
CA ASP A 207 -1.30 6.59 10.50
C ASP A 207 0.18 6.28 10.15
N ASN A 208 0.93 7.30 9.73
CA ASN A 208 2.36 7.19 9.39
C ASN A 208 2.70 6.19 8.28
N VAL A 209 1.76 5.92 7.38
CA VAL A 209 2.02 5.19 6.13
C VAL A 209 2.18 6.14 4.96
N PHE A 210 3.02 5.78 4.00
CA PHE A 210 3.06 6.50 2.73
C PHE A 210 1.74 6.30 2.00
N TRP A 211 1.18 7.40 1.50
CA TRP A 211 0.00 7.42 0.65
C TRP A 211 0.08 8.61 -0.30
N GLN A 212 -0.12 8.35 -1.59
CA GLN A 212 -0.17 9.37 -2.63
C GLN A 212 -1.06 8.90 -3.78
N SER A 213 -2.05 9.72 -4.15
CA SER A 213 -2.74 9.61 -5.45
C SER A 213 -1.87 10.23 -6.53
N VAL A 214 -1.63 9.53 -7.64
CA VAL A 214 -0.78 9.99 -8.74
C VAL A 214 -1.63 10.75 -9.75
N ASP A 215 -2.07 11.97 -9.42
CA ASP A 215 -2.98 12.74 -10.28
C ASP A 215 -2.31 13.73 -11.21
N SER A 216 -1.05 14.05 -10.96
CA SER A 216 -0.24 15.01 -11.70
C SER A 216 1.22 14.57 -11.75
N LEU A 217 2.03 15.21 -12.59
CA LEU A 217 3.48 14.96 -12.65
C LEU A 217 4.16 15.21 -11.30
N LYS A 218 3.72 16.23 -10.56
CA LYS A 218 4.21 16.53 -9.21
C LYS A 218 3.96 15.39 -8.23
N ASP A 219 2.80 14.74 -8.33
CA ASP A 219 2.49 13.58 -7.50
C ASP A 219 3.39 12.39 -7.87
N LEU A 220 3.60 12.17 -9.17
CA LEU A 220 4.50 11.13 -9.67
C LEU A 220 5.95 11.36 -9.22
N GLU A 221 6.45 12.59 -9.27
CA GLU A 221 7.78 12.96 -8.77
C GLU A 221 7.91 12.68 -7.28
N ARG A 222 6.87 12.99 -6.49
CA ARG A 222 6.86 12.68 -5.06
C ARG A 222 6.91 11.17 -4.80
N VAL A 223 6.18 10.38 -5.57
CA VAL A 223 6.28 8.91 -5.49
C VAL A 223 7.67 8.45 -5.90
N ARG A 224 8.25 8.98 -6.98
CA ARG A 224 9.60 8.61 -7.43
C ARG A 224 10.68 8.93 -6.40
N GLU A 225 10.57 10.07 -5.72
CA GLU A 225 11.50 10.44 -4.65
C GLU A 225 11.34 9.52 -3.42
N GLU A 226 10.10 9.14 -3.08
CA GLU A 226 9.84 8.12 -2.05
C GLU A 226 10.52 6.79 -2.42
N TYR A 227 10.41 6.40 -3.70
CA TYR A 227 10.92 5.15 -4.24
C TYR A 227 12.42 5.14 -4.57
N LYS A 228 13.11 6.26 -4.38
CA LYS A 228 14.55 6.37 -4.60
C LYS A 228 15.30 5.46 -3.63
N ASN A 229 16.08 4.51 -4.18
CA ASN A 229 16.81 3.49 -3.43
C ASN A 229 15.92 2.61 -2.53
N ARG A 230 14.61 2.56 -2.80
CA ARG A 230 13.63 1.78 -2.04
C ARG A 230 13.35 0.46 -2.76
N GLU A 231 13.34 -0.61 -1.99
CA GLU A 231 12.88 -1.93 -2.42
C GLU A 231 11.70 -2.36 -1.57
N ASP A 232 10.55 -2.53 -2.23
CA ASP A 232 9.40 -3.15 -1.58
C ASP A 232 9.69 -4.62 -1.30
N LYS A 233 9.31 -5.04 -0.10
CA LYS A 233 9.45 -6.41 0.39
C LYS A 233 8.08 -6.94 0.80
N PRO A 234 7.89 -8.26 0.89
CA PRO A 234 6.60 -8.82 1.33
C PRO A 234 6.11 -8.27 2.67
N TRP A 235 7.03 -7.92 3.55
CA TRP A 235 6.79 -7.41 4.90
C TRP A 235 6.70 -5.89 5.01
N GLY A 236 6.93 -5.13 3.93
CA GLY A 236 6.99 -3.67 3.94
C GLY A 236 8.01 -3.16 2.91
N TYR A 237 9.05 -2.45 3.34
CA TYR A 237 10.13 -2.03 2.44
C TYR A 237 11.46 -1.87 3.17
N GLU A 238 12.55 -1.93 2.40
CA GLU A 238 13.84 -1.36 2.81
C GLU A 238 14.22 -0.20 1.89
N LYS A 239 14.94 0.78 2.42
CA LYS A 239 15.46 1.92 1.66
C LYS A 239 16.90 2.18 2.04
N MET A 240 17.79 2.19 1.04
CA MET A 240 19.19 2.51 1.27
C MET A 240 19.36 4.03 1.36
N ILE A 241 19.72 4.50 2.55
CA ILE A 241 19.88 5.93 2.85
C ILE A 241 21.32 6.38 2.59
N ILE A 242 22.29 5.58 3.05
CA ILE A 242 23.72 5.85 2.88
C ILE A 242 24.43 4.55 2.51
N LEU A 243 25.32 4.61 1.52
CA LEU A 243 26.29 3.57 1.23
C LEU A 243 27.62 4.23 0.91
N THR A 244 28.63 3.91 1.71
CA THR A 244 30.02 4.35 1.53
C THR A 244 30.96 3.16 1.60
N ASP A 245 32.25 3.38 1.40
CA ASP A 245 33.31 2.40 1.64
C ASP A 245 33.47 2.03 3.14
N LYS A 246 32.87 2.80 4.05
CA LYS A 246 33.06 2.65 5.51
C LYS A 246 31.82 2.19 6.27
N TYR A 247 30.63 2.59 5.84
CA TYR A 247 29.38 2.28 6.51
C TYR A 247 28.19 2.36 5.55
N MET A 248 27.13 1.65 5.93
CA MET A 248 25.84 1.60 5.26
C MET A 248 24.74 1.95 6.27
N VAL A 249 23.71 2.65 5.80
CA VAL A 249 22.50 2.91 6.56
C VAL A 249 21.29 2.53 5.71
N LYS A 250 20.44 1.66 6.25
CA LYS A 250 19.14 1.32 5.67
C LYS A 250 18.01 1.75 6.59
N GLU A 251 16.92 2.18 5.99
CA GLU A 251 15.63 2.35 6.64
C GLU A 251 14.79 1.12 6.33
N LEU A 252 14.19 0.50 7.35
CA LEU A 252 13.29 -0.64 7.16
C LEU A 252 11.94 -0.28 7.78
N TYR A 253 10.88 -0.46 7.00
CA TYR A 253 9.51 -0.42 7.47
C TYR A 253 8.90 -1.81 7.42
N ILE A 254 8.44 -2.31 8.56
CA ILE A 254 7.83 -3.63 8.70
C ILE A 254 6.40 -3.45 9.17
N LYS A 255 5.45 -3.94 8.35
CA LYS A 255 4.01 -3.89 8.64
C LYS A 255 3.69 -4.82 9.80
N LYS A 256 2.70 -4.45 10.62
CA LYS A 256 2.21 -5.26 11.73
C LYS A 256 1.88 -6.69 11.31
N GLY A 257 2.34 -7.66 12.10
CA GLY A 257 2.16 -9.09 11.89
C GLY A 257 3.04 -9.68 10.79
N TYR A 258 3.86 -8.88 10.10
CA TYR A 258 4.84 -9.38 9.13
C TYR A 258 6.20 -9.62 9.80
N GLU A 259 7.05 -10.39 9.14
CA GLU A 259 8.40 -10.69 9.59
C GLU A 259 9.39 -10.66 8.43
N THR A 260 10.66 -10.39 8.70
CA THR A 260 11.72 -10.62 7.71
C THR A 260 11.98 -12.12 7.53
N SER A 261 12.69 -12.50 6.47
CA SER A 261 13.24 -13.85 6.39
C SER A 261 14.14 -14.14 7.59
N MET A 262 14.23 -15.40 8.01
CA MET A 262 15.34 -15.85 8.86
C MET A 262 16.61 -15.86 8.01
N HIS A 263 17.62 -15.10 8.42
CA HIS A 263 18.85 -14.90 7.66
C HIS A 263 20.04 -14.61 8.57
N TYR A 264 21.24 -14.59 8.01
CA TYR A 264 22.43 -14.10 8.68
C TYR A 264 23.33 -13.37 7.68
N HIS A 265 24.33 -12.68 8.21
CA HIS A 265 25.34 -11.98 7.43
C HIS A 265 26.75 -12.47 7.75
N PRO A 266 27.50 -13.04 6.77
CA PRO A 266 28.85 -13.54 7.02
C PRO A 266 29.83 -12.49 7.53
N ARG A 267 29.71 -11.23 7.07
CA ARG A 267 30.62 -10.13 7.33
C ARG A 267 29.93 -8.92 7.96
N LYS A 268 28.66 -8.68 7.62
CA LYS A 268 27.94 -7.49 8.08
C LYS A 268 27.77 -7.50 9.61
N ASP A 269 28.29 -6.48 10.27
CA ASP A 269 27.99 -6.14 11.66
C ASP A 269 26.99 -5.00 11.65
N GLU A 270 25.83 -5.21 12.27
CA GLU A 270 24.70 -4.27 12.16
C GLU A 270 24.13 -3.90 13.53
N THR A 271 23.61 -2.69 13.60
CA THR A 271 22.93 -2.15 14.77
C THR A 271 21.62 -1.53 14.32
N MET A 272 20.53 -2.02 14.90
CA MET A 272 19.19 -1.56 14.63
C MET A 272 18.79 -0.51 15.68
N HIS A 273 18.25 0.60 15.23
CA HIS A 273 17.68 1.65 16.08
C HIS A 273 16.19 1.82 15.75
N ILE A 274 15.32 1.58 16.72
CA ILE A 274 13.88 1.58 16.50
C ILE A 274 13.32 3.00 16.58
N MET A 275 12.81 3.52 15.48
CA MET A 275 12.30 4.89 15.39
C MET A 275 10.87 5.01 15.91
N TYR A 276 10.02 4.03 15.60
CA TYR A 276 8.70 3.86 16.21
C TYR A 276 8.19 2.43 16.06
N GLY A 277 7.11 2.13 16.80
CA GLY A 277 6.48 0.82 16.81
C GLY A 277 7.11 -0.13 17.83
N GLN A 278 6.69 -1.38 17.74
CA GLN A 278 7.13 -2.46 18.63
C GLN A 278 7.18 -3.79 17.89
N GLY A 279 8.14 -4.62 18.27
CA GLY A 279 8.30 -5.96 17.75
C GLY A 279 9.23 -6.80 18.62
N TYR A 280 9.80 -7.82 18.02
CA TYR A 280 10.95 -8.52 18.59
C TYR A 280 11.94 -8.89 17.49
N ILE A 281 13.22 -8.91 17.86
CA ILE A 281 14.29 -9.44 17.03
C ILE A 281 14.60 -10.84 17.58
N GLU A 282 14.35 -11.85 16.77
CA GLU A 282 14.71 -13.22 17.12
C GLU A 282 16.15 -13.46 16.68
N VAL A 283 17.04 -13.82 17.61
CA VAL A 283 18.46 -14.10 17.35
C VAL A 283 18.82 -15.45 17.93
N GLU A 284 19.31 -16.38 17.11
CA GLU A 284 19.65 -17.76 17.54
C GLU A 284 18.52 -18.47 18.33
N GLY A 285 17.26 -18.14 18.00
CA GLY A 285 16.06 -18.70 18.64
C GLY A 285 15.57 -17.92 19.87
N GLU A 286 16.32 -16.93 20.36
CA GLU A 286 15.91 -16.07 21.47
C GLU A 286 15.15 -14.83 20.97
N LYS A 287 13.98 -14.54 21.56
CA LYS A 287 13.16 -13.38 21.19
C LYS A 287 13.48 -12.17 22.06
N ASN A 288 14.07 -11.15 21.45
CA ASN A 288 14.44 -9.90 22.11
C ASN A 288 13.39 -8.84 21.78
N VAL A 289 12.56 -8.46 22.76
CA VAL A 289 11.54 -7.41 22.57
C VAL A 289 12.23 -6.08 22.32
N VAL A 290 11.78 -5.36 21.30
CA VAL A 290 12.27 -4.03 20.96
C VAL A 290 11.12 -3.05 20.76
N ARG A 291 11.31 -1.82 21.21
CA ARG A 291 10.35 -0.72 21.17
C ARG A 291 11.06 0.56 20.71
N LYS A 292 10.29 1.60 20.45
CA LYS A 292 10.80 2.94 20.13
C LYS A 292 11.98 3.34 21.04
N ASN A 293 13.04 3.84 20.41
CA ASN A 293 14.33 4.26 20.97
C ASN A 293 15.26 3.12 21.44
N ASP A 294 14.85 1.85 21.37
CA ASP A 294 15.75 0.75 21.65
C ASP A 294 16.81 0.62 20.55
N VAL A 295 18.00 0.18 20.96
CA VAL A 295 19.14 -0.11 20.07
C VAL A 295 19.54 -1.57 20.26
N PHE A 296 19.70 -2.29 19.17
CA PHE A 296 20.01 -3.72 19.20
C PHE A 296 21.08 -4.07 18.16
N ARG A 297 22.22 -4.60 18.62
CA ARG A 297 23.33 -5.02 17.74
C ARG A 297 23.21 -6.50 17.38
N ILE A 298 23.42 -6.81 16.11
CA ILE A 298 23.50 -8.16 15.58
C ILE A 298 24.92 -8.36 14.99
N PRO A 299 25.78 -9.13 15.69
CA PRO A 299 27.10 -9.46 15.16
C PRO A 299 27.03 -10.35 13.91
N PRO A 300 28.12 -10.42 13.11
CA PRO A 300 28.20 -11.33 11.98
C PRO A 300 27.91 -12.79 12.36
N ASN A 301 27.37 -13.54 11.39
CA ASN A 301 26.97 -14.95 11.47
C ASN A 301 25.84 -15.27 12.46
N LYS A 302 25.23 -14.26 13.11
CA LYS A 302 24.05 -14.48 13.94
C LYS A 302 22.80 -14.58 13.08
N LYS A 303 22.14 -15.74 13.17
CA LYS A 303 20.85 -16.01 12.53
C LYS A 303 19.79 -15.18 13.22
N HIS A 304 19.09 -14.38 12.44
CA HIS A 304 18.07 -13.51 12.98
C HIS A 304 16.90 -13.25 12.02
N ARG A 305 15.80 -12.76 12.60
CA ARG A 305 14.67 -12.15 11.90
C ARG A 305 14.05 -11.07 12.77
N ILE A 306 13.38 -10.13 12.13
CA ILE A 306 12.63 -9.07 12.79
C ILE A 306 11.14 -9.37 12.62
N VAL A 307 10.37 -9.32 13.71
CA VAL A 307 8.92 -9.55 13.70
C VAL A 307 8.21 -8.34 14.27
N ALA A 308 7.30 -7.77 13.50
CA ALA A 308 6.56 -6.57 13.86
C ALA A 308 5.25 -6.92 14.59
N VAL A 309 5.08 -6.43 15.82
CA VAL A 309 3.81 -6.54 16.58
C VAL A 309 2.92 -5.31 16.33
N GLU A 310 3.55 -4.18 16.05
CA GLU A 310 2.96 -2.96 15.50
C GLU A 310 3.71 -2.59 14.22
N ASN A 311 3.16 -1.68 13.40
CA ASN A 311 3.94 -1.10 12.31
C ASN A 311 5.22 -0.49 12.87
N MET A 312 6.36 -0.88 12.31
CA MET A 312 7.66 -0.61 12.89
C MET A 312 8.58 0.02 11.84
N LEU A 313 9.19 1.14 12.20
CA LEU A 313 10.25 1.78 11.40
C LEU A 313 11.55 1.72 12.20
N LEU A 314 12.62 1.30 11.55
CA LEU A 314 13.95 1.22 12.15
C LEU A 314 15.02 1.65 11.15
N TYR A 315 16.13 2.15 11.69
CA TYR A 315 17.37 2.32 10.93
C TYR A 315 18.34 1.19 11.29
N GLU A 316 18.87 0.54 10.26
CA GLU A 316 19.98 -0.38 10.34
C GLU A 316 21.26 0.38 9.99
N TYR A 317 22.19 0.47 10.94
CA TYR A 317 23.54 0.99 10.74
C TYR A 317 24.50 -0.19 10.67
N SER A 318 25.30 -0.29 9.62
CA SER A 318 26.16 -1.46 9.45
C SER A 318 27.47 -1.17 8.74
N THR A 319 28.39 -2.14 8.80
CA THR A 319 29.49 -2.24 7.84
C THR A 319 28.95 -2.35 6.40
N PRO A 320 29.68 -1.87 5.37
CA PRO A 320 29.14 -1.66 4.02
C PRO A 320 29.19 -2.93 3.16
N HIS A 321 28.38 -3.92 3.53
CA HIS A 321 28.26 -5.18 2.81
C HIS A 321 26.79 -5.39 2.35
N PRO A 322 26.36 -4.72 1.26
CA PRO A 322 24.96 -4.68 0.84
C PRO A 322 24.43 -6.06 0.40
N ASP A 323 25.27 -6.87 -0.25
CA ASP A 323 24.90 -8.19 -0.80
C ASP A 323 25.33 -9.36 0.10
N ASP A 324 25.37 -9.14 1.41
CA ASP A 324 25.89 -10.10 2.39
C ASP A 324 24.80 -10.92 3.09
N THR A 325 23.61 -11.01 2.49
CA THR A 325 22.46 -11.69 3.12
C THR A 325 22.39 -13.15 2.71
N VAL A 326 22.52 -14.07 3.67
CA VAL A 326 22.24 -15.50 3.45
C VAL A 326 20.91 -15.86 4.09
N ARG A 327 19.91 -16.15 3.26
CA ARG A 327 18.55 -16.52 3.70
C ARG A 327 18.48 -18.01 4.03
N LEU A 328 17.82 -18.33 5.14
CA LEU A 328 17.62 -19.69 5.62
C LEU A 328 16.17 -20.13 5.50
N LYS A 329 15.23 -19.24 5.82
CA LYS A 329 13.79 -19.50 5.72
C LYS A 329 13.06 -18.21 5.38
N ASP A 330 12.29 -18.23 4.30
CA ASP A 330 11.46 -17.10 3.88
C ASP A 330 9.97 -17.51 3.93
N PRO A 331 9.13 -16.87 4.78
CA PRO A 331 7.70 -17.18 4.83
C PRO A 331 6.95 -16.75 3.57
N TYR A 332 7.59 -16.04 2.65
CA TYR A 332 7.02 -15.52 1.40
C TYR A 332 7.53 -16.24 0.15
N GLY A 333 8.38 -17.27 0.30
CA GLY A 333 8.83 -18.12 -0.81
C GLY A 333 9.79 -17.45 -1.80
N ARG A 334 10.70 -16.59 -1.32
CA ARG A 334 11.79 -15.98 -2.11
C ARG A 334 13.14 -16.67 -1.89
#